data_AF-A0A1D2AJW2-F1
#
_entry.id   AF-A0A1D2AJW2-F1
#
_cell.length_a   1.000
_cell.length_b   1.000
_cell.length_c   1.000
_cell.angle_alpha   90.00
_cell.angle_beta   90.00
_cell.angle_gamma   90.00
#
_symmetry.space_group_name_H-M   'P 1'
#
loop_
_entity.id
_entity.type
_entity.pdbx_description
1 polymer ?
#
loop_
_entity_poly.entity_id
_entity_poly.type
_entity_poly.pdbx_seq_one_letter_code
_entity_poly.pdbx_strand_id
1 'polypeptide(L)'
;LSFSFFCNFSYAGLHCVVIKGYSKSAGYQPGVRFEDNRFRNSWNAVYVAGAWRFVQCNWGARHLVNAKEVPKPGSKGKSDSLRYEYDDHYFLTDPREFIYEFFPLQSEWQLLKRPISLREFEELPFVRSLFFRYGLYFPDNDTTAMLYTDSTGAATVRIGMPEDMSHSLIFHYNLKFYDSDQDSFDGISMKRFIMQSMVGNIVAFRVHAPCSGLLLLDIFA
;
A
#
# COMPACT_ATOMS: atom_id res chain seq x y z
N LEU A 1 -6.17 -18.71 9.90
CA LEU A 1 -7.39 -17.89 9.65
C LEU A 1 -8.00 -18.15 8.26
N SER A 2 -7.26 -18.07 7.14
CA SER A 2 -7.83 -18.29 5.78
C SER A 2 -8.62 -19.60 5.62
N PHE A 3 -8.14 -20.71 6.20
CA PHE A 3 -8.78 -22.02 6.09
C PHE A 3 -10.15 -22.11 6.78
N SER A 4 -10.34 -21.37 7.89
CA SER A 4 -11.61 -21.32 8.61
C SER A 4 -12.68 -20.54 7.83
N PHE A 5 -12.27 -19.46 7.16
CA PHE A 5 -13.17 -18.71 6.28
C PHE A 5 -13.54 -19.46 5.01
N PHE A 6 -12.59 -20.18 4.41
CA PHE A 6 -12.88 -21.10 3.30
C PHE A 6 -13.99 -22.10 3.66
N CYS A 7 -13.92 -22.68 4.87
CA CYS A 7 -14.94 -23.59 5.38
C CYS A 7 -16.30 -22.90 5.52
N ASN A 8 -16.36 -21.69 6.06
CA ASN A 8 -17.60 -20.93 6.22
C ASN A 8 -18.25 -20.56 4.88
N PHE A 9 -17.48 -20.11 3.88
CA PHE A 9 -18.03 -19.78 2.56
C PHE A 9 -18.53 -21.04 1.83
N SER A 10 -17.79 -22.14 1.93
CA SER A 10 -18.22 -23.42 1.37
C SER A 10 -19.50 -23.93 2.04
N TYR A 11 -19.63 -23.75 3.37
CA TYR A 11 -20.84 -24.09 4.11
C TYR A 11 -22.04 -23.20 3.73
N ALA A 12 -21.78 -21.94 3.36
CA ALA A 12 -22.77 -21.02 2.82
C ALA A 12 -23.14 -21.28 1.35
N GLY A 13 -22.62 -22.36 0.74
CA GLY A 13 -22.89 -22.72 -0.66
C GLY A 13 -22.16 -21.85 -1.69
N LEU A 14 -21.18 -21.06 -1.28
CA LEU A 14 -20.37 -20.23 -2.18
C LEU A 14 -19.13 -21.00 -2.65
N HIS A 15 -18.87 -20.96 -3.96
CA HIS A 15 -17.60 -21.47 -4.48
C HIS A 15 -16.47 -20.58 -3.96
N CYS A 16 -15.53 -21.20 -3.26
CA CYS A 16 -14.38 -20.54 -2.65
C CYS A 16 -13.10 -21.23 -3.09
N VAL A 17 -12.03 -20.47 -3.31
CA VAL A 17 -10.69 -20.99 -3.64
C VAL A 17 -9.65 -20.26 -2.79
N VAL A 18 -8.72 -21.02 -2.21
CA VAL A 18 -7.55 -20.45 -1.53
C VAL A 18 -6.45 -20.19 -2.55
N ILE A 19 -6.09 -18.92 -2.72
CA ILE A 19 -5.02 -18.46 -3.60
C ILE A 19 -3.75 -18.29 -2.76
N LYS A 20 -2.62 -18.71 -3.32
CA LYS A 20 -1.29 -18.51 -2.74
C LYS A 20 -0.48 -17.57 -3.60
N GLY A 21 0.30 -16.70 -2.98
CA GLY A 21 0.97 -15.60 -3.65
C GLY A 21 2.01 -14.91 -2.78
N TYR A 22 2.45 -13.76 -3.27
CA TYR A 22 3.23 -12.76 -2.55
C TYR A 22 2.33 -11.58 -2.17
N SER A 23 2.68 -10.88 -1.11
CA SER A 23 2.01 -9.62 -0.75
C SER A 23 3.01 -8.60 -0.26
N LYS A 24 2.77 -7.32 -0.54
CA LYS A 24 3.53 -6.19 0.04
C LYS A 24 3.06 -5.92 1.48
N SER A 25 3.25 -6.91 2.37
CA SER A 25 2.80 -6.91 3.76
C SER A 25 3.62 -6.01 4.68
N ALA A 26 3.34 -6.02 5.99
CA ALA A 26 4.15 -5.32 6.98
C ALA A 26 5.64 -5.68 6.83
N GLY A 27 6.49 -4.65 6.85
CA GLY A 27 7.94 -4.79 6.64
C GLY A 27 8.39 -4.80 5.17
N TYR A 28 7.47 -4.81 4.19
CA TYR A 28 7.84 -4.58 2.80
C TYR A 28 8.25 -3.11 2.60
N GLN A 29 9.34 -2.91 1.87
CA GLN A 29 9.80 -1.60 1.42
C GLN A 29 9.80 -1.55 -0.12
N PRO A 30 9.46 -0.40 -0.73
CA PRO A 30 9.50 -0.23 -2.19
C PRO A 30 10.87 -0.60 -2.78
N GLY A 31 10.88 -1.38 -3.86
CA GLY A 31 12.11 -1.83 -4.51
C GLY A 31 12.68 -3.16 -4.02
N VAL A 32 12.13 -3.75 -2.94
CA VAL A 32 12.47 -5.11 -2.52
C VAL A 32 11.88 -6.13 -3.49
N ARG A 33 12.70 -7.10 -3.89
CA ARG A 33 12.33 -8.25 -4.73
C ARG A 33 11.82 -9.45 -3.92
N PHE A 34 10.93 -10.23 -4.51
CA PHE A 34 10.34 -11.43 -3.93
C PHE A 34 11.15 -12.68 -4.27
N GLU A 35 12.40 -12.74 -3.81
CA GLU A 35 13.31 -13.86 -4.10
C GLU A 35 13.14 -15.05 -3.14
N ASP A 36 12.54 -14.83 -1.98
CA ASP A 36 12.39 -15.85 -0.92
C ASP A 36 10.95 -15.95 -0.39
N ASN A 37 10.79 -16.67 0.73
CA ASN A 37 9.48 -16.95 1.32
C ASN A 37 9.01 -15.88 2.32
N ARG A 38 9.76 -14.79 2.56
CA ARG A 38 9.45 -13.80 3.62
C ARG A 38 8.08 -13.16 3.46
N PHE A 39 7.64 -12.95 2.22
CA PHE A 39 6.39 -12.26 1.90
C PHE A 39 5.32 -13.17 1.29
N ARG A 40 5.44 -14.50 1.47
CA ARG A 40 4.39 -15.42 1.03
C ARG A 40 3.12 -15.19 1.83
N ASN A 41 2.01 -15.19 1.12
CA ASN A 41 0.70 -14.99 1.70
C ASN A 41 -0.36 -15.86 1.00
N SER A 42 -1.53 -15.95 1.62
CA SER A 42 -2.69 -16.63 1.06
C SER A 42 -3.96 -15.82 1.31
N TRP A 43 -4.84 -15.78 0.32
CA TRP A 43 -6.16 -15.16 0.38
C TRP A 43 -7.21 -16.07 -0.20
N ASN A 44 -8.47 -15.67 -0.10
CA ASN A 44 -9.57 -16.37 -0.72
C ASN A 44 -10.07 -15.60 -1.94
N ALA A 45 -10.54 -16.33 -2.95
CA ALA A 45 -11.46 -15.81 -3.95
C ALA A 45 -12.79 -16.54 -3.80
N VAL A 46 -13.89 -15.79 -3.92
CA VAL A 46 -15.25 -16.32 -3.89
C VAL A 46 -15.96 -15.99 -5.19
N TYR A 47 -16.80 -16.90 -5.68
CA TYR A 47 -17.62 -16.67 -6.86
C TYR A 47 -18.97 -16.09 -6.43
N VAL A 48 -19.25 -14.85 -6.82
CA VAL A 48 -20.46 -14.12 -6.45
C VAL A 48 -20.92 -13.26 -7.63
N ALA A 49 -22.24 -13.21 -7.85
CA ALA A 49 -22.85 -12.42 -8.93
C ALA A 49 -22.23 -12.66 -10.33
N GLY A 50 -21.86 -13.91 -10.62
CA GLY A 50 -21.31 -14.30 -11.92
C GLY A 50 -19.81 -13.99 -12.13
N ALA A 51 -19.09 -13.58 -11.09
CA ALA A 51 -17.67 -13.27 -11.18
C ALA A 51 -16.88 -13.72 -9.94
N TRP A 52 -15.58 -13.98 -10.12
CA TRP A 52 -14.65 -14.19 -9.02
C TRP A 52 -14.27 -12.87 -8.37
N ARG A 53 -14.23 -12.85 -7.04
CA ARG A 53 -13.90 -11.66 -6.23
C ARG A 53 -12.96 -12.04 -5.09
N PHE A 54 -11.99 -11.17 -4.79
CA PHE A 54 -11.03 -11.41 -3.71
C PHE A 54 -11.61 -11.10 -2.34
N VAL A 55 -11.18 -11.87 -1.34
CA VAL A 55 -11.54 -11.68 0.07
C VAL A 55 -10.30 -11.89 0.94
N GLN A 56 -9.89 -10.82 1.62
CA GLN A 56 -8.74 -10.80 2.54
C GLN A 56 -9.17 -10.39 3.96
N CYS A 57 -9.75 -11.35 4.71
CA CYS A 57 -10.28 -11.08 6.05
C CYS A 57 -9.23 -10.57 7.05
N ASN A 58 -7.99 -11.05 6.96
CA ASN A 58 -6.92 -10.64 7.88
C ASN A 58 -6.52 -9.17 7.71
N TRP A 59 -6.71 -8.62 6.52
CA TRP A 59 -6.39 -7.23 6.20
C TRP A 59 -7.59 -6.32 6.38
N GLY A 60 -8.80 -6.81 6.07
CA GLY A 60 -10.05 -6.12 6.35
C GLY A 60 -10.37 -5.98 7.85
N ALA A 61 -9.86 -6.90 8.68
CA ALA A 61 -9.93 -6.81 10.14
C ALA A 61 -8.67 -6.12 10.70
N ARG A 62 -8.42 -4.86 10.33
CA ARG A 62 -7.27 -4.12 10.85
C ARG A 62 -7.58 -3.54 12.23
N HIS A 63 -6.74 -3.86 13.21
CA HIS A 63 -6.71 -3.12 14.46
C HIS A 63 -6.08 -1.75 14.20
N LEU A 64 -6.84 -0.67 14.36
CA LEU A 64 -6.22 0.62 14.64
C LEU A 64 -5.72 0.58 16.07
N VAL A 65 -4.51 0.06 16.26
CA VAL A 65 -3.70 0.51 17.40
C VAL A 65 -3.40 1.98 17.10
N ASN A 66 -4.00 2.88 17.88
CA ASN A 66 -3.51 4.25 17.95
C ASN A 66 -2.00 4.18 18.10
N ALA A 67 -1.27 4.68 17.12
CA ALA A 67 0.19 4.68 17.09
C ALA A 67 0.71 5.59 18.21
N LYS A 68 0.75 5.06 19.44
CA LYS A 68 1.50 5.49 20.63
C LYS A 68 0.94 4.70 21.80
N GLU A 69 1.45 3.49 21.97
CA GLU A 69 1.76 2.90 23.29
C GLU A 69 2.22 1.46 23.04
N VAL A 70 3.54 1.28 22.97
CA VAL A 70 4.13 -0.03 23.23
C VAL A 70 3.72 -0.37 24.67
N PRO A 71 2.97 -1.46 24.93
CA PRO A 71 2.58 -1.80 26.28
C PRO A 71 3.85 -2.09 27.09
N LYS A 72 4.19 -1.18 28.01
CA LYS A 72 5.20 -1.49 29.03
C LYS A 72 4.62 -2.61 29.91
N PRO A 73 5.35 -3.70 30.17
CA PRO A 73 4.85 -4.76 31.02
C PRO A 73 4.70 -4.21 32.45
N GLY A 74 3.46 -4.02 32.90
CA GLY A 74 3.14 -3.53 34.25
C GLY A 74 1.90 -2.64 34.38
N SER A 75 1.36 -2.11 33.28
CA SER A 75 0.22 -1.18 33.31
C SER A 75 -1.12 -1.93 33.42
N LYS A 76 -1.56 -2.27 34.63
CA LYS A 76 -2.97 -2.63 34.89
C LYS A 76 -3.81 -1.35 34.94
N GLY A 77 -4.58 -1.07 33.90
CA GLY A 77 -5.72 -0.14 34.00
C GLY A 77 -5.90 0.81 32.83
N LYS A 78 -6.62 0.35 31.81
CA LYS A 78 -7.74 1.02 31.13
C LYS A 78 -8.10 0.12 29.94
N SER A 79 -9.40 -0.09 29.68
CA SER A 79 -9.83 -0.82 28.50
C SER A 79 -9.36 -0.05 27.28
N ASP A 80 -8.26 -0.51 26.69
CA ASP A 80 -7.77 -0.02 25.42
C ASP A 80 -8.88 -0.29 24.41
N SER A 81 -9.60 0.77 24.00
CA SER A 81 -10.70 0.63 23.07
C SER A 81 -10.08 0.33 21.71
N LEU A 82 -9.80 -0.95 21.45
CA LEU A 82 -9.47 -1.48 20.14
C LEU A 82 -10.61 -1.08 19.20
N ARG A 83 -10.46 0.06 18.51
CA ARG A 83 -11.38 0.46 17.46
C ARG A 83 -11.07 -0.43 16.27
N TYR A 84 -11.93 -1.42 16.07
CA TYR A 84 -11.99 -2.17 14.83
C TYR A 84 -12.63 -1.24 13.80
N GLU A 85 -11.81 -0.70 12.90
CA GLU A 85 -12.34 -0.15 11.66
C GLU A 85 -12.22 -1.24 10.60
N TYR A 86 -13.36 -1.60 10.02
CA TYR A 86 -13.40 -2.53 8.91
C TYR A 86 -12.93 -1.80 7.66
N ASP A 87 -11.99 -2.42 6.95
CA ASP A 87 -11.57 -1.92 5.65
C ASP A 87 -12.23 -2.75 4.55
N ASP A 88 -13.38 -2.26 4.11
CA ASP A 88 -14.19 -2.85 3.04
C ASP A 88 -13.41 -3.02 1.74
N HIS A 89 -12.29 -2.29 1.56
CA HIS A 89 -11.41 -2.45 0.41
C HIS A 89 -10.94 -3.89 0.23
N TYR A 90 -10.76 -4.68 1.29
CA TYR A 90 -10.29 -6.07 1.19
C TYR A 90 -11.43 -7.10 0.99
N PHE A 91 -12.65 -6.62 0.75
CA PHE A 91 -13.81 -7.44 0.44
C PHE A 91 -14.34 -7.06 -0.94
N LEU A 92 -14.18 -7.99 -1.90
CA LEU A 92 -14.67 -7.85 -3.28
C LEU A 92 -13.97 -6.76 -4.12
N THR A 93 -12.75 -6.40 -3.75
CA THR A 93 -11.86 -5.44 -4.42
C THR A 93 -11.80 -5.63 -5.94
N ASP A 94 -11.72 -4.54 -6.72
CA ASP A 94 -11.39 -4.64 -8.15
C ASP A 94 -9.98 -5.26 -8.29
N PRO A 95 -9.79 -6.28 -9.17
CA PRO A 95 -8.49 -6.88 -9.39
C PRO A 95 -7.37 -5.89 -9.75
N ARG A 96 -7.71 -4.77 -10.40
CA ARG A 96 -6.77 -3.70 -10.76
C ARG A 96 -6.23 -2.92 -9.56
N GLU A 97 -6.99 -2.86 -8.47
CA GLU A 97 -6.53 -2.27 -7.21
C GLU A 97 -5.81 -3.32 -6.38
N PHE A 98 -6.39 -4.53 -6.30
CA PHE A 98 -5.87 -5.62 -5.48
C PHE A 98 -4.44 -6.05 -5.86
N ILE A 99 -4.11 -6.01 -7.16
CA ILE A 99 -2.78 -6.36 -7.68
C ILE A 99 -1.66 -5.45 -7.17
N TYR A 100 -1.95 -4.23 -6.68
CA TYR A 100 -0.92 -3.37 -6.09
C TYR A 100 -0.35 -3.94 -4.80
N GLU A 101 -1.14 -4.74 -4.08
CA GLU A 101 -0.77 -5.29 -2.77
C GLU A 101 -0.53 -6.80 -2.79
N PHE A 102 -1.21 -7.55 -3.67
CA PHE A 102 -1.19 -9.02 -3.70
C PHE A 102 -0.94 -9.58 -5.09
N PHE A 103 0.11 -10.41 -5.24
CA PHE A 103 0.48 -11.07 -6.49
C PHE A 103 0.30 -12.59 -6.39
N PRO A 104 -0.64 -13.21 -7.13
CA PRO A 104 -0.87 -14.65 -7.09
C PRO A 104 0.23 -15.42 -7.83
N LEU A 105 0.57 -16.63 -7.36
CA LEU A 105 1.53 -17.51 -8.05
C LEU A 105 1.00 -18.06 -9.39
N GLN A 106 -0.32 -18.18 -9.49
CA GLN A 106 -1.03 -18.64 -10.69
C GLN A 106 -1.60 -17.41 -11.40
N SER A 107 -1.23 -17.23 -12.67
CA SER A 107 -1.51 -16.00 -13.42
C SER A 107 -3.01 -15.75 -13.64
N GLU A 108 -3.79 -16.82 -13.69
CA GLU A 108 -5.24 -16.81 -13.92
C GLU A 108 -5.97 -16.15 -12.74
N TRP A 109 -5.40 -16.29 -11.54
CA TRP A 109 -5.93 -15.69 -10.31
C TRP A 109 -5.58 -14.23 -10.15
N GLN A 110 -4.91 -13.59 -11.13
CA GLN A 110 -4.84 -12.13 -11.16
C GLN A 110 -6.18 -11.53 -11.56
N LEU A 111 -7.04 -12.25 -12.28
CA LEU A 111 -8.33 -11.78 -12.79
C LEU A 111 -8.24 -10.49 -13.63
N LEU A 112 -7.05 -10.17 -14.12
CA LEU A 112 -6.78 -9.03 -14.99
C LEU A 112 -6.96 -9.44 -16.46
N LYS A 113 -7.46 -8.51 -17.27
CA LYS A 113 -7.50 -8.68 -18.73
C LYS A 113 -6.11 -8.88 -19.32
N ARG A 114 -5.10 -8.24 -18.74
CA ARG A 114 -3.68 -8.38 -19.07
C ARG A 114 -2.93 -8.68 -17.78
N PRO A 115 -2.60 -9.96 -17.50
CA PRO A 115 -1.80 -10.31 -16.35
C PRO A 115 -0.42 -9.64 -16.42
N ILE A 116 0.10 -9.29 -15.25
CA ILE A 116 1.46 -8.74 -15.07
C ILE A 116 2.41 -9.81 -14.58
N SER A 117 3.69 -9.63 -14.86
CA SER A 117 4.78 -10.44 -14.33
C SER A 117 5.11 -10.06 -12.88
N LEU A 118 5.86 -10.93 -12.18
CA LEU A 118 6.35 -10.64 -10.83
C LEU A 118 7.23 -9.38 -10.81
N ARG A 119 8.05 -9.19 -11.85
CA ARG A 119 8.90 -8.01 -11.98
C ARG A 119 8.09 -6.72 -12.11
N GLU A 120 7.04 -6.73 -12.93
CA GLU A 120 6.14 -5.57 -13.05
C GLU A 120 5.43 -5.30 -11.71
N PHE A 121 5.03 -6.34 -10.96
CA PHE A 121 4.46 -6.18 -9.62
C PHE A 121 5.44 -5.54 -8.61
N GLU A 122 6.71 -5.92 -8.65
CA GLU A 122 7.78 -5.33 -7.84
C GLU A 122 8.01 -3.85 -8.16
N GLU A 123 7.84 -3.47 -9.42
CA GLU A 123 7.99 -2.11 -9.92
C GLU A 123 6.74 -1.23 -9.64
N LEU A 124 5.58 -1.81 -9.31
CA LEU A 124 4.38 -1.03 -8.98
C LEU A 124 4.56 -0.17 -7.72
N PRO A 125 4.10 1.11 -7.74
CA PRO A 125 4.07 1.97 -6.56
C PRO A 125 3.45 1.28 -5.35
N PHE A 126 3.99 1.58 -4.17
CA PHE A 126 3.50 1.00 -2.93
C PHE A 126 2.37 1.85 -2.36
N VAL A 127 1.14 1.45 -2.66
CA VAL A 127 -0.08 2.11 -2.19
C VAL A 127 -0.90 1.18 -1.30
N ARG A 128 -1.81 1.77 -0.51
CA ARG A 128 -2.72 1.07 0.39
C ARG A 128 -4.17 1.40 0.03
N SER A 129 -5.10 0.63 0.59
CA SER A 129 -6.56 0.87 0.52
C SER A 129 -7.01 2.34 0.55
N LEU A 130 -6.42 3.20 1.39
CA LEU A 130 -6.78 4.64 1.44
C LEU A 130 -6.54 5.38 0.12
N PHE A 131 -5.53 4.99 -0.65
CA PHE A 131 -5.25 5.56 -1.97
C PHE A 131 -6.46 5.37 -2.89
N PHE A 132 -6.98 4.14 -2.96
CA PHE A 132 -8.15 3.80 -3.77
C PHE A 132 -9.45 4.37 -3.17
N ARG A 133 -9.59 4.35 -1.84
CA ARG A 133 -10.77 4.89 -1.14
C ARG A 133 -10.99 6.38 -1.41
N TYR A 134 -9.91 7.16 -1.49
CA TYR A 134 -9.96 8.58 -1.84
C TYR A 134 -9.94 8.85 -3.35
N GLY A 135 -9.98 7.79 -4.18
CA GLY A 135 -9.94 7.91 -5.64
C GLY A 135 -8.64 8.52 -6.17
N LEU A 136 -7.55 8.40 -5.41
CA LEU A 136 -6.24 8.88 -5.84
C LEU A 136 -5.73 8.05 -7.02
N TYR A 137 -4.98 8.68 -7.89
CA TYR A 137 -4.40 8.02 -9.05
C TYR A 137 -3.03 8.61 -9.39
N PHE A 138 -2.21 7.82 -10.09
CA PHE A 138 -0.98 8.32 -10.68
C PHE A 138 -1.30 8.89 -12.07
N PRO A 139 -1.09 10.20 -12.31
CA PRO A 139 -1.31 10.79 -13.63
C PRO A 139 -0.27 10.32 -14.66
N ASP A 140 0.86 9.81 -14.19
CA ASP A 140 1.95 9.29 -15.02
C ASP A 140 1.87 7.77 -15.11
N ASN A 141 1.68 7.27 -16.34
CA ASN A 141 1.55 5.85 -16.62
C ASN A 141 2.83 5.05 -16.33
N ASP A 142 3.97 5.73 -16.25
CA ASP A 142 5.30 5.19 -15.97
C ASP A 142 5.72 5.38 -14.50
N THR A 143 4.80 5.76 -13.60
CA THR A 143 5.11 5.84 -12.17
C THR A 143 5.45 4.45 -11.64
N THR A 144 6.67 4.30 -11.12
CA THR A 144 7.14 3.08 -10.46
C THR A 144 7.43 3.32 -8.97
N ALA A 145 7.68 2.24 -8.24
CA ALA A 145 8.11 2.25 -6.85
C ALA A 145 9.49 2.91 -6.62
N MET A 146 10.35 2.95 -7.64
CA MET A 146 11.71 3.47 -7.56
C MET A 146 11.91 4.59 -8.57
N LEU A 147 12.11 5.80 -8.07
CA LEU A 147 12.36 6.98 -8.89
C LEU A 147 13.85 7.33 -8.87
N TYR A 148 14.36 7.73 -10.03
CA TYR A 148 15.74 8.18 -10.19
C TYR A 148 15.78 9.70 -10.26
N THR A 149 16.84 10.28 -9.71
CA THR A 149 17.07 11.73 -9.82
C THR A 149 17.45 12.11 -11.24
N ASP A 150 16.93 13.24 -11.69
CA ASP A 150 17.32 13.89 -12.95
C ASP A 150 18.71 14.54 -12.84
N SER A 151 19.14 15.20 -13.92
CA SER A 151 20.42 15.92 -13.96
C SER A 151 20.53 17.07 -12.95
N THR A 152 19.41 17.49 -12.35
CA THR A 152 19.37 18.53 -11.29
C THR A 152 19.45 17.93 -9.89
N GLY A 153 19.54 16.60 -9.77
CA GLY A 153 19.52 15.88 -8.50
C GLY A 153 18.11 15.77 -7.90
N ALA A 154 17.06 15.96 -8.71
CA ALA A 154 15.68 15.96 -8.26
C ALA A 154 14.90 14.76 -8.79
N ALA A 155 14.00 14.21 -7.99
CA ALA A 155 13.00 13.24 -8.42
C ALA A 155 11.60 13.81 -8.13
N THR A 156 10.63 13.57 -9.01
CA THR A 156 9.27 14.08 -8.85
C THR A 156 8.27 12.95 -8.91
N VAL A 157 7.36 12.89 -7.92
CA VAL A 157 6.17 12.05 -7.95
C VAL A 157 4.93 12.93 -7.98
N ARG A 158 3.94 12.55 -8.79
CA ARG A 158 2.66 13.25 -8.90
C ARG A 158 1.52 12.32 -8.50
N ILE A 159 0.56 12.87 -7.77
CA ILE A 159 -0.65 12.17 -7.37
C ILE A 159 -1.83 13.05 -7.77
N GLY A 160 -2.72 12.51 -8.59
CA GLY A 160 -4.00 13.10 -8.91
C GLY A 160 -5.05 12.69 -7.89
N MET A 161 -6.01 13.57 -7.66
CA MET A 161 -7.18 13.30 -6.83
C MET A 161 -8.46 13.76 -7.53
N PRO A 162 -9.65 13.27 -7.14
CA PRO A 162 -10.91 13.78 -7.64
C PRO A 162 -11.06 15.30 -7.36
N GLU A 163 -11.67 16.05 -8.29
CA GLU A 163 -11.77 17.52 -8.18
C GLU A 163 -12.52 17.98 -6.92
N ASP A 164 -13.55 17.24 -6.51
CA ASP A 164 -14.35 17.48 -5.31
C ASP A 164 -13.56 17.31 -4.02
N MET A 165 -12.50 16.50 -4.02
CA MET A 165 -11.64 16.23 -2.86
C MET A 165 -10.47 17.21 -2.73
N SER A 166 -10.16 17.98 -3.77
CA SER A 166 -8.97 18.83 -3.86
C SER A 166 -8.86 19.88 -2.74
N HIS A 167 -9.98 20.33 -2.19
CA HIS A 167 -10.01 21.33 -1.12
C HIS A 167 -10.02 20.73 0.30
N SER A 168 -10.30 19.44 0.44
CA SER A 168 -10.43 18.77 1.75
C SER A 168 -9.25 17.89 2.11
N LEU A 169 -8.52 17.39 1.12
CA LEU A 169 -7.43 16.44 1.34
C LEU A 169 -6.13 17.20 1.65
N ILE A 170 -5.49 16.87 2.78
CA ILE A 170 -4.21 17.46 3.16
C ILE A 170 -3.16 16.37 3.13
N PHE A 171 -2.16 16.54 2.27
CA PHE A 171 -1.06 15.60 2.22
C PHE A 171 0.01 15.92 3.26
N HIS A 172 0.40 14.90 4.02
CA HIS A 172 1.59 14.89 4.84
C HIS A 172 2.65 14.01 4.17
N TYR A 173 3.91 14.34 4.37
CA TYR A 173 5.01 13.55 3.82
C TYR A 173 6.14 13.39 4.83
N ASN A 174 6.88 12.31 4.67
CA ASN A 174 8.11 12.04 5.41
C ASN A 174 9.19 11.56 4.44
N LEU A 175 10.42 12.03 4.65
CA LEU A 175 11.59 11.63 3.88
C LEU A 175 12.67 11.18 4.84
N LYS A 176 13.21 9.99 4.57
CA LYS A 176 14.27 9.39 5.38
C LYS A 176 15.24 8.62 4.50
N PHE A 177 16.38 8.26 5.06
CA PHE A 177 17.27 7.31 4.40
C PHE A 177 16.61 5.92 4.33
N TYR A 178 16.84 5.20 3.25
CA TYR A 178 16.17 3.91 3.04
C TYR A 178 16.52 2.87 4.12
N ASP A 179 17.80 2.83 4.52
CA ASP A 179 18.33 1.89 5.52
C ASP A 179 18.29 2.41 6.96
N SER A 180 17.73 3.61 7.20
CA SER A 180 17.80 4.27 8.49
C SER A 180 16.61 5.18 8.73
N ASP A 181 16.05 5.15 9.94
CA ASP A 181 14.97 6.07 10.35
C ASP A 181 15.46 7.51 10.63
N GLN A 182 16.67 7.88 10.21
CA GLN A 182 17.15 9.27 10.29
C GLN A 182 16.37 10.17 9.32
N ASP A 183 15.81 11.23 9.89
CA ASP A 183 15.01 12.27 9.23
C ASP A 183 15.75 13.62 9.16
N SER A 184 17.07 13.60 9.37
CA SER A 184 17.95 14.76 9.21
C SER A 184 19.26 14.40 8.50
N PHE A 185 19.81 15.38 7.80
CA PHE A 185 21.11 15.31 7.13
C PHE A 185 21.89 16.56 7.50
N ASP A 186 23.09 16.40 8.08
CA ASP A 186 23.94 17.50 8.56
C ASP A 186 23.20 18.51 9.46
N GLY A 187 22.30 18.02 10.33
CA GLY A 187 21.49 18.84 11.23
C GLY A 187 20.30 19.56 10.56
N ILE A 188 20.09 19.36 9.26
CA ILE A 188 18.96 19.89 8.49
C ILE A 188 17.88 18.82 8.38
N SER A 189 16.63 19.15 8.70
CA SER A 189 15.51 18.22 8.54
C SER A 189 15.31 17.85 7.06
N MET A 190 15.10 16.55 6.81
CA MET A 190 14.87 15.98 5.48
C MET A 190 13.65 16.60 4.77
N LYS A 191 12.69 17.14 5.53
CA LYS A 191 11.52 17.86 4.98
C LYS A 191 11.90 19.09 4.15
N ARG A 192 13.05 19.72 4.41
CA ARG A 192 13.52 20.89 3.64
C ARG A 192 13.93 20.55 2.20
N PHE A 193 14.13 19.28 1.92
CA PHE A 193 14.51 18.79 0.59
C PHE A 193 13.29 18.41 -0.25
N ILE A 194 12.07 18.64 0.25
CA ILE A 194 10.84 18.38 -0.47
C ILE A 194 10.12 19.69 -0.76
N MET A 195 9.78 19.89 -2.01
CA MET A 195 8.84 20.91 -2.45
C MET A 195 7.52 20.23 -2.82
N GLN A 196 6.49 20.51 -2.03
CA GLN A 196 5.11 20.17 -2.37
C GLN A 196 4.51 21.34 -3.14
N SER A 197 3.87 21.05 -4.27
CA SER A 197 3.10 22.02 -5.05
C SER A 197 1.80 21.39 -5.52
N MET A 198 0.77 22.21 -5.73
CA MET A 198 -0.54 21.77 -6.20
C MET A 198 -0.90 22.59 -7.44
N VAL A 199 -1.28 21.89 -8.51
CA VAL A 199 -1.75 22.51 -9.76
C VAL A 199 -3.04 21.79 -10.14
N GLY A 200 -4.16 22.50 -10.05
CA GLY A 200 -5.48 21.90 -10.20
C GLY A 200 -5.72 20.82 -9.16
N ASN A 201 -6.10 19.62 -9.62
CA ASN A 201 -6.34 18.44 -8.79
C ASN A 201 -5.12 17.51 -8.67
N ILE A 202 -3.93 17.98 -9.04
CA ILE A 202 -2.68 17.21 -8.99
C ILE A 202 -1.75 17.83 -7.95
N VAL A 203 -1.32 17.01 -7.00
CA VAL A 203 -0.23 17.35 -6.08
C VAL A 203 1.08 16.75 -6.60
N ALA A 204 2.14 17.56 -6.62
CA ALA A 204 3.48 17.16 -7.00
C ALA A 204 4.42 17.28 -5.80
N PHE A 205 5.16 16.20 -5.53
CA PHE A 205 6.23 16.18 -4.54
C PHE A 205 7.55 16.09 -5.28
N ARG A 206 8.29 17.19 -5.30
CA ARG A 206 9.64 17.25 -5.88
C ARG A 206 10.66 17.14 -4.77
N VAL A 207 11.43 16.06 -4.80
CA VAL A 207 12.49 15.76 -3.81
C VAL A 207 13.83 16.09 -4.43
N HIS A 208 14.59 16.98 -3.80
CA HIS A 208 15.99 17.28 -4.16
C HIS A 208 16.92 16.48 -3.24
N ALA A 209 17.57 15.44 -3.75
CA ALA A 209 18.37 14.58 -2.90
C ALA A 209 19.55 15.35 -2.28
N PRO A 210 19.71 15.37 -0.94
CA PRO A 210 20.83 16.06 -0.28
C PRO A 210 22.18 15.41 -0.58
N CYS A 211 22.17 14.11 -0.87
CA CYS A 211 23.35 13.31 -1.18
C CYS A 211 22.97 12.13 -2.07
N SER A 212 23.98 11.48 -2.66
CA SER A 212 23.78 10.24 -3.41
C SER A 212 23.46 9.10 -2.44
N GLY A 213 22.32 8.46 -2.64
CA GLY A 213 21.89 7.32 -1.82
C GLY A 213 20.44 6.95 -2.08
N LEU A 214 19.96 5.94 -1.35
CA LEU A 214 18.56 5.53 -1.36
C LEU A 214 17.79 6.30 -0.29
N LEU A 215 16.70 6.93 -0.71
CA LEU A 215 15.77 7.67 0.14
C LEU A 215 14.40 7.01 0.06
N LEU A 216 13.65 7.05 1.15
CA LEU A 216 12.26 6.60 1.22
C LEU A 216 11.35 7.79 1.46
N LEU A 217 10.39 7.99 0.54
CA LEU A 217 9.35 9.00 0.62
C LEU A 217 8.03 8.33 1.00
N ASP A 218 7.52 8.66 2.18
CA ASP A 218 6.18 8.26 2.62
C ASP A 218 5.21 9.44 2.42
N ILE A 219 4.06 9.20 1.80
CA ILE A 219 3.00 10.19 1.58
C ILE A 219 1.71 9.69 2.24
N PHE A 220 1.07 10.57 3.01
CA PHE A 220 -0.17 10.33 3.74
C PHE A 220 -1.20 11.39 3.35
N ALA A 221 -2.48 11.03 3.35
CA ALA A 221 -3.62 11.90 3.03
C ALA A 221 -4.69 11.81 4.12
#